data_AF-A0A482WKI0-F1
#
_entry.id   AF-A0A482WKI0-F1
#
_cell.length_a   1.000
_cell.length_b   1.000
_cell.length_c   1.000
_cell.angle_alpha   90.00
_cell.angle_beta   90.00
_cell.angle_gamma   90.00
#
_symmetry.space_group_name_H-M   'P 1'
#
loop_
_entity.id
_entity.type
_entity.pdbx_description
1 polymer ?
#
loop_
_entity_poly.entity_id
_entity_poly.type
_entity_poly.pdbx_seq_one_letter_code
_entity_poly.pdbx_strand_id
1 'polypeptide(L)'
;RNGISQDVITIYSGTLGFDNFGIINRYNGREKMDSWKSDCNSLDAGDGSLYSPYTLKSKQPIYIYTKEFCRRIPLMYEKHAEA
;
A
#
# COMPACT_ATOMS: atom_id res chain seq x y z
N ARG A 1 2.48 -17.05 -14.32
CA ARG A 1 3.68 -16.32 -13.85
C ARG A 1 4.54 -17.33 -13.08
N ASN A 2 5.85 -17.44 -13.35
CA ASN A 2 6.73 -18.53 -12.87
C ASN A 2 7.18 -18.41 -11.40
N GLY A 3 6.37 -17.83 -10.52
CA GLY A 3 6.63 -17.75 -9.08
C GLY A 3 7.74 -16.78 -8.62
N ILE A 4 8.57 -16.27 -9.52
CA ILE A 4 9.69 -15.36 -9.16
C ILE A 4 9.37 -13.94 -9.65
N SER A 5 9.36 -12.98 -8.74
CA SER A 5 9.32 -11.54 -9.06
C SER A 5 10.74 -10.98 -8.93
N GLN A 6 11.18 -10.18 -9.89
CA GLN A 6 12.41 -9.38 -9.77
C GLN A 6 12.17 -8.06 -9.04
N ASP A 7 10.92 -7.74 -8.75
CA ASP A 7 10.53 -6.49 -8.12
C ASP A 7 10.91 -6.47 -6.64
N VAL A 8 11.43 -5.33 -6.19
CA VAL A 8 11.77 -5.06 -4.79
C VAL A 8 10.79 -4.03 -4.25
N ILE A 9 10.03 -4.45 -3.24
CA ILE A 9 9.14 -3.56 -2.48
C ILE A 9 9.78 -3.29 -1.12
N THR A 10 9.97 -2.03 -0.78
CA THR A 10 10.42 -1.58 0.54
C THR A 10 9.24 -1.04 1.30
N ILE A 11 8.96 -1.61 2.47
CA ILE A 11 7.80 -1.29 3.32
C ILE A 11 8.30 -0.75 4.65
N TYR A 12 7.56 0.20 5.23
CA TYR A 12 7.80 0.67 6.59
C TYR A 12 7.49 -0.44 7.61
N SER A 13 8.54 -0.90 8.30
CA SER A 13 8.48 -1.98 9.29
C SER A 13 7.85 -1.57 10.63
N GLY A 14 7.66 -0.28 10.87
CA GLY A 14 7.13 0.24 12.13
C GLY A 14 8.19 0.54 13.21
N THR A 15 9.48 0.25 12.96
CA THR A 15 10.56 0.43 13.95
C THR A 15 10.79 1.90 14.35
N LEU A 16 10.39 2.85 13.51
CA LEU A 16 10.48 4.29 13.76
C LEU A 16 9.13 4.92 14.15
N GLY A 17 8.09 4.09 14.35
CA GLY A 17 6.72 4.54 14.60
C GLY A 17 5.69 3.78 13.75
N PHE A 18 4.45 3.74 14.23
CA PHE A 18 3.36 2.94 13.65
C PHE A 18 2.48 3.69 12.63
N ASP A 19 2.74 4.97 12.41
CA ASP A 19 1.90 5.82 11.55
C ASP A 19 1.86 5.32 10.11
N ASN A 20 3.03 4.89 9.59
CA ASN A 20 3.18 4.40 8.23
C ASN A 20 3.37 2.88 8.16
N PHE A 21 3.12 2.15 9.26
CA PHE A 21 3.36 0.69 9.30
C PHE A 21 2.59 -0.04 8.19
N GLY A 22 3.30 -0.84 7.39
CA GLY A 22 2.71 -1.58 6.27
C GLY A 22 2.56 -0.76 4.98
N ILE A 23 2.87 0.54 4.99
CA ILE A 23 2.84 1.39 3.80
C ILE A 23 4.12 1.22 2.98
N ILE A 24 3.96 1.24 1.65
CA ILE A 24 5.06 1.16 0.69
C ILE A 24 5.87 2.45 0.77
N ASN A 25 7.16 2.30 1.06
CA ASN A 25 8.13 3.39 0.99
C ASN A 25 8.69 3.52 -0.43
N ARG A 26 9.10 2.39 -1.02
CA ARG A 26 9.68 2.36 -2.37
C ARG A 26 9.27 1.13 -3.16
N TYR A 27 9.08 1.33 -4.46
CA TYR A 27 8.93 0.26 -5.44
C TYR A 27 10.07 0.34 -6.44
N ASN A 28 10.90 -0.71 -6.52
CA ASN A 28 12.11 -0.76 -7.35
C ASN A 28 13.01 0.48 -7.14
N GLY A 29 13.16 0.91 -5.88
CA GLY A 29 13.97 2.06 -5.50
C GLY A 29 13.31 3.44 -5.70
N ARG A 30 12.08 3.50 -6.19
CA ARG A 30 11.36 4.76 -6.47
C ARG A 30 10.25 5.03 -5.45
N GLU A 31 10.09 6.30 -5.07
CA GLU A 31 9.07 6.77 -4.12
C GLU A 31 7.72 7.08 -4.78
N LYS A 32 7.70 7.23 -6.11
CA LYS A 32 6.50 7.42 -6.92
C LYS A 32 6.60 6.67 -8.24
N MET A 33 5.45 6.35 -8.81
CA MET A 33 5.36 5.82 -10.16
C MET A 33 5.64 6.89 -11.21
N ASP A 34 5.90 6.46 -12.44
CA ASP A 34 6.04 7.30 -13.63
C ASP A 34 5.05 6.89 -14.74
N SER A 35 4.09 6.03 -14.41
CA SER A 35 3.18 5.41 -15.37
C SER A 35 2.07 6.35 -15.85
N TRP A 36 1.71 7.37 -15.06
CA TRP A 36 0.62 8.29 -15.38
C TRP A 36 1.13 9.70 -15.67
N LYS A 37 0.44 10.42 -16.55
CA LYS A 37 0.75 11.82 -16.87
C LYS A 37 0.22 12.83 -15.84
N SER A 38 -0.63 12.37 -14.92
CA SER A 38 -1.26 13.16 -13.84
C SER A 38 -0.76 12.72 -12.46
N ASP A 39 -1.32 13.29 -11.40
CA ASP A 39 -0.98 13.01 -9.99
C ASP A 39 -1.38 11.61 -9.48
N CYS A 40 -1.72 10.68 -10.38
CA CYS A 40 -2.06 9.29 -10.05
C CYS A 40 -0.85 8.41 -9.70
N ASN A 41 0.35 9.00 -9.61
CA ASN A 41 1.61 8.30 -9.44
C ASN A 41 2.01 8.03 -7.97
N SER A 42 1.17 8.42 -7.01
CA SER A 42 1.46 8.18 -5.59
C SER A 42 1.50 6.69 -5.25
N LEU A 43 2.53 6.28 -4.51
CA LEU A 43 2.69 4.95 -3.90
C LEU A 43 2.28 4.92 -2.43
N ASP A 44 1.64 5.98 -1.92
CA ASP A 44 1.09 6.05 -0.56
C ASP A 44 -0.10 5.08 -0.41
N ALA A 45 0.25 3.82 -0.18
CA ALA A 45 -0.61 2.64 -0.15
C ALA A 45 0.14 1.48 0.52
N GLY A 46 -0.61 0.55 1.12
CA GLY A 46 -0.07 -0.75 1.53
C GLY A 46 -0.05 -1.75 0.36
N ASP A 47 0.62 -2.88 0.54
CA ASP A 47 0.57 -4.00 -0.42
C ASP A 47 -0.66 -4.90 -0.22
N GLY A 48 -1.49 -4.61 0.78
CA GLY A 48 -2.68 -5.37 1.14
C GLY A 48 -2.45 -6.47 2.18
N SER A 49 -1.21 -6.70 2.62
CA SER A 49 -0.89 -7.74 3.60
C SER A 49 -1.07 -7.28 5.05
N LEU A 50 -0.67 -6.04 5.35
CA LEU A 50 -0.58 -5.50 6.70
C LEU A 50 -0.95 -4.03 6.74
N TYR A 51 -1.64 -3.64 7.81
CA TYR A 51 -1.96 -2.26 8.14
C TYR A 51 -1.86 -2.04 9.64
N SER A 52 -1.51 -0.82 10.03
CA SER A 52 -1.51 -0.41 11.44
C SER A 52 -2.91 -0.56 12.05
N PRO A 53 -3.04 -1.09 13.27
CA PRO A 53 -4.33 -1.15 13.97
C PRO A 53 -4.98 0.22 14.11
N TYR A 54 -4.18 1.30 14.23
CA TYR A 54 -4.69 2.67 14.34
C TYR A 54 -5.37 3.12 13.04
N THR A 55 -4.75 2.85 11.88
CA THR A 55 -5.30 3.14 10.56
C THR A 55 -6.62 2.40 10.35
N LEU A 56 -6.69 1.11 10.67
CA LEU A 56 -7.91 0.32 10.51
C LEU A 56 -9.04 0.76 11.45
N LYS A 57 -8.73 1.12 12.70
CA LYS A 57 -9.72 1.63 13.66
C LYS A 57 -10.37 2.94 13.22
N SER A 58 -9.67 3.77 12.46
CA SER A 58 -10.20 5.05 11.98
C SER A 58 -11.37 4.90 10.99
N LYS A 59 -11.55 3.71 10.40
CA LYS A 59 -12.55 3.42 9.35
C LYS A 59 -12.45 4.34 8.13
N GLN A 60 -11.32 5.05 7.97
CA GLN A 60 -11.04 5.86 6.80
C GLN A 60 -10.63 4.96 5.61
N PRO A 61 -10.72 5.48 4.37
CA PRO A 61 -10.24 4.77 3.20
C PRO A 61 -8.77 4.39 3.37
N ILE A 62 -8.45 3.12 3.12
CA ILE A 62 -7.06 2.66 2.96
C ILE A 62 -6.78 2.44 1.48
N TYR A 63 -5.52 2.50 1.10
CA TYR A 63 -5.12 2.29 -0.30
C TYR A 63 -4.26 1.05 -0.41
N ILE A 64 -4.56 0.20 -1.39
CA ILE A 64 -3.72 -0.93 -1.79
C ILE A 64 -2.99 -0.60 -3.10
N TYR A 65 -1.76 -1.09 -3.24
CA TYR A 65 -1.04 -1.07 -4.50
C TYR A 65 -0.48 -2.46 -4.81
N THR A 66 -0.77 -2.94 -6.01
CA THR A 66 -0.08 -4.06 -6.64
C THR A 66 0.36 -3.61 -8.03
N LYS A 67 1.46 -4.15 -8.54
CA LYS A 67 1.95 -3.76 -9.87
C LYS A 67 0.95 -4.11 -10.98
N GLU A 68 0.09 -5.09 -10.75
CA GLU A 68 -0.94 -5.54 -11.68
C GLU A 68 -2.02 -4.46 -11.90
N PHE A 69 -2.26 -3.60 -10.90
CA PHE A 69 -3.20 -2.50 -11.02
C PHE A 69 -2.57 -1.23 -11.60
N CYS A 70 -1.23 -1.11 -11.58
CA CYS A 70 -0.48 0.08 -12.03
C CYS A 70 -0.93 1.40 -11.38
N ARG A 71 -1.73 1.37 -10.31
CA ARG A 71 -2.24 2.51 -9.55
C ARG A 71 -2.71 2.05 -8.18
N ARG A 72 -2.80 2.97 -7.22
CA ARG A 72 -3.43 2.67 -5.93
C ARG A 72 -4.93 2.53 -6.07
N ILE A 73 -5.51 1.57 -5.35
CA ILE A 73 -6.95 1.31 -5.30
C ILE A 73 -7.45 1.58 -3.87
N PRO A 74 -8.49 2.39 -3.69
CA PRO A 74 -9.06 2.61 -2.37
C PRO A 74 -9.92 1.42 -1.93
N LEU A 75 -9.77 1.00 -0.68
CA LEU A 75 -10.69 0.12 0.02
C LEU A 75 -11.44 0.95 1.06
N MET A 76 -12.77 0.90 0.98
CA MET A 76 -13.65 1.63 1.87
C MET A 76 -14.13 0.69 2.98
N TYR A 77 -14.15 1.18 4.21
CA TYR A 77 -14.79 0.45 5.29
C TYR A 77 -16.28 0.26 4.98
N GLU A 78 -16.72 -1.00 4.91
CA GLU A 78 -18.14 -1.33 4.71
C GLU A 78 -18.80 -1.65 6.04
N LYS A 79 -18.34 -2.72 6.70
CA LYS A 79 -18.85 -3.20 7.99
C LYS A 79 -17.83 -4.10 8.68
N HIS A 80 -18.07 -4.38 9.96
CA HIS A 80 -17.35 -5.45 10.66
C HIS A 80 -17.81 -6.80 10.11
N ALA A 81 -16.85 -7.65 9.74
CA ALA A 81 -17.14 -9.06 9.51
C ALA A 81 -17.27 -9.77 10.86
N GLU A 82 -18.32 -10.57 11.02
CA GLU A 82 -18.42 -11.50 12.13
C GLU A 82 -17.44 -12.66 11.90
N ALA A 83 -16.85 -13.15 12.98
CA ALA A 83 -15.87 -14.25 12.96
C ALA A 83 -16.57 -15.61 12.95
#